data_AF-A0A4D7H055-F1
#
_entry.id   AF-A0A4D7H055-F1
#
_cell.length_a   1.000
_cell.length_b   1.000
_cell.length_c   1.000
_cell.angle_alpha   90.00
_cell.angle_beta   90.00
_cell.angle_gamma   90.00
#
_symmetry.space_group_name_H-M   'P 1'
#
loop_
_entity.id
_entity.type
_entity.pdbx_description
1 polymer ?
#
loop_
_entity_poly.entity_id
_entity_poly.type
_entity_poly.pdbx_seq_one_letter_code
_entity_poly.pdbx_strand_id
1 'polypeptide(L)'
;MSHLSVLRFSYPDERRARVVERSVRVEVGEIDDERSHASVAREEATVEVRVEASDLVALRAGINSWTRMVAVAERVSELGADSLAGE
;
A
#
# COMPACT_ATOMS: atom_id res chain seq x y z
N MET A 1 24.00 -2.74 -5.05
CA MET A 1 23.03 -3.86 -5.07
C MET A 1 21.76 -3.34 -4.43
N SER A 2 20.61 -3.39 -5.11
CA SER A 2 19.34 -2.98 -4.51
C SER A 2 18.76 -4.11 -3.66
N HIS A 3 18.02 -3.74 -2.63
CA HIS A 3 17.24 -4.64 -1.78
C HIS A 3 15.76 -4.49 -2.13
N LEU A 4 15.03 -5.60 -2.20
CA LEU A 4 13.61 -5.64 -2.53
C LEU A 4 12.83 -6.28 -1.39
N SER A 5 11.68 -5.70 -1.07
CA SER A 5 10.64 -6.31 -0.24
C SER A 5 9.29 -6.23 -0.95
N VAL A 6 8.50 -7.30 -0.83
CA VAL A 6 7.16 -7.39 -1.42
C VAL A 6 6.15 -7.56 -0.30
N LEU A 7 5.28 -6.56 -0.11
CA LEU A 7 4.20 -6.57 0.86
C LEU A 7 2.91 -6.97 0.14
N ARG A 8 2.21 -7.99 0.65
CA ARG A 8 0.94 -8.47 0.08
C ARG A 8 -0.17 -8.36 1.12
N PHE A 9 -1.25 -7.69 0.73
CA PHE A 9 -2.43 -7.46 1.55
C PHE A 9 -3.64 -8.08 0.85
N SER A 10 -4.19 -9.15 1.41
CA SER A 10 -5.37 -9.82 0.88
C SER A 10 -6.64 -9.35 1.58
N TYR A 11 -7.67 -9.11 0.80
CA TYR A 11 -8.95 -8.58 1.24
C TYR A 11 -10.08 -9.61 1.05
N PRO A 12 -11.19 -9.46 1.78
CA PRO A 12 -12.36 -10.34 1.63
C PRO A 12 -12.97 -10.30 0.22
N ASP A 13 -12.85 -9.17 -0.48
CA ASP A 13 -13.41 -8.99 -1.82
C ASP A 13 -12.58 -8.02 -2.67
N GLU A 14 -12.78 -8.11 -3.99
CA GLU A 14 -12.10 -7.28 -4.97
C GLU A 14 -12.43 -5.78 -4.85
N ARG A 15 -13.62 -5.44 -4.35
CA ARG A 15 -14.03 -4.04 -4.21
C ARG A 15 -13.15 -3.36 -3.16
N ARG A 16 -12.95 -3.99 -2.00
CA ARG A 16 -12.07 -3.47 -0.94
C ARG A 16 -10.62 -3.38 -1.42
N ALA A 17 -10.10 -4.42 -2.08
CA ALA A 17 -8.77 -4.40 -2.67
C ALA A 17 -8.59 -3.24 -3.66
N ARG A 18 -9.58 -2.99 -4.52
CA ARG A 18 -9.56 -1.89 -5.49
C ARG A 18 -9.61 -0.51 -4.82
N VAL A 19 -10.39 -0.34 -3.75
CA VAL A 19 -10.43 0.92 -3.01
C VAL A 19 -9.07 1.20 -2.37
N VAL A 20 -8.52 0.23 -1.63
CA VAL A 20 -7.23 0.40 -0.97
C VAL A 20 -6.11 0.66 -1.97
N GLU A 21 -6.02 -0.14 -3.04
CA GLU A 21 -5.06 0.04 -4.12
C GLU A 21 -5.08 1.47 -4.64
N ARG A 22 -6.27 1.97 -5.03
CA ARG A 22 -6.40 3.30 -5.63
C ARG A 22 -6.02 4.41 -4.67
N SER A 23 -6.33 4.24 -3.39
CA SER A 23 -5.98 5.21 -2.35
C SER A 23 -4.49 5.29 -2.11
N VAL A 24 -3.73 4.19 -2.24
CA VAL A 24 -2.28 4.21 -2.02
C VAL A 24 -1.47 4.38 -3.30
N ARG A 25 -2.05 4.11 -4.49
CA ARG A 25 -1.36 4.30 -5.78
C ARG A 25 -0.97 5.77 -6.01
N VAL A 26 -1.75 6.73 -5.50
CA VAL A 26 -1.44 8.16 -5.66
C VAL A 26 -0.16 8.59 -4.95
N GLU A 27 0.32 7.79 -3.99
CA GLU A 27 1.54 8.07 -3.23
C GLU A 27 2.81 7.55 -3.93
N VAL A 28 2.65 6.79 -5.02
CA VAL A 28 3.78 6.31 -5.83
C VAL A 28 4.49 7.51 -6.45
N GLY A 29 5.80 7.61 -6.22
CA GLY A 29 6.61 8.75 -6.69
C GLY A 29 6.63 9.95 -5.73
N GLU A 30 5.64 10.12 -4.87
CA GLU A 30 5.62 11.21 -3.87
C GLU A 30 6.53 10.91 -2.66
N ILE A 31 6.70 9.62 -2.34
CA ILE A 31 7.49 9.14 -1.19
C ILE A 31 8.86 8.62 -1.62
N ASP A 32 9.09 8.56 -2.93
CA ASP A 32 10.37 8.13 -3.49
C ASP A 32 11.46 9.18 -3.16
N ASP A 33 12.64 8.70 -2.78
CA ASP A 33 13.83 9.53 -2.63
C ASP A 33 14.99 8.90 -3.43
N GLU A 34 16.19 9.49 -3.36
CA GLU A 34 17.37 8.96 -4.07
C GLU A 34 17.71 7.49 -3.69
N ARG A 35 17.21 7.01 -2.55
CA ARG A 35 17.59 5.73 -1.94
C ARG A 35 16.47 4.70 -1.90
N SER A 36 15.22 5.09 -2.15
CA SER A 36 14.07 4.19 -2.11
C SER A 36 13.03 4.59 -3.14
N HIS A 37 12.45 3.59 -3.80
CA HIS A 37 11.27 3.75 -4.64
C HIS A 37 10.27 2.61 -4.41
N ALA A 38 9.01 2.84 -4.78
CA ALA A 38 7.98 1.81 -4.65
C ALA A 38 7.00 1.76 -5.82
N SER A 39 6.39 0.60 -6.00
CA SER A 39 5.30 0.40 -6.95
C SER A 39 4.14 -0.34 -6.30
N VAL A 40 2.91 -0.02 -6.76
CA VAL A 40 1.68 -0.63 -6.28
C VAL A 40 0.97 -1.33 -7.43
N ALA A 41 0.61 -2.60 -7.21
CA ALA A 41 -0.22 -3.39 -8.11
C ALA A 41 -1.39 -4.02 -7.34
N ARG A 42 -2.42 -4.47 -8.06
CA ARG A 42 -3.48 -5.31 -7.49
C ARG A 42 -3.76 -6.47 -8.43
N GLU A 43 -3.84 -7.65 -7.84
CA GLU A 43 -4.26 -8.90 -8.46
C GLU A 43 -5.48 -9.41 -7.69
N GLU A 44 -6.65 -9.41 -8.34
CA GLU A 44 -7.92 -9.82 -7.71
C GLU A 44 -8.17 -9.10 -6.36
N ALA A 45 -8.31 -9.85 -5.27
CA ALA A 45 -8.52 -9.32 -3.92
C ALA A 45 -7.21 -9.03 -3.18
N THR A 46 -6.06 -9.00 -3.85
CA THR A 46 -4.74 -8.75 -3.23
C THR A 46 -4.09 -7.48 -3.77
N VAL A 47 -3.64 -6.62 -2.86
CA VAL A 47 -2.80 -5.46 -3.20
C VAL A 47 -1.35 -5.79 -2.88
N GLU A 48 -0.47 -5.52 -3.84
CA GLU A 48 0.96 -5.73 -3.72
C GLU A 48 1.69 -4.40 -3.76
N VAL A 49 2.56 -4.17 -2.77
CA VAL A 49 3.49 -3.05 -2.74
C VAL A 49 4.91 -3.61 -2.82
N ARG A 50 5.64 -3.23 -3.88
CA ARG A 50 7.06 -3.53 -4.02
C ARG A 50 7.86 -2.32 -3.56
N VAL A 51 8.77 -2.54 -2.62
CA VAL A 51 9.67 -1.51 -2.08
C VAL A 51 11.10 -1.90 -2.43
N GLU A 52 11.76 -1.06 -3.20
CA GLU A 52 13.14 -1.23 -3.63
C GLU A 52 14.00 -0.13 -3.04
N ALA A 53 15.16 -0.48 -2.48
CA ALA A 53 16.05 0.47 -1.83
C ALA A 53 17.53 0.15 -2.01
N SER A 54 18.40 1.16 -1.93
CA SER A 54 19.85 1.00 -2.04
C SER A 54 20.51 0.42 -0.77
N ASP A 55 19.82 0.47 0.37
CA ASP A 55 20.30 -0.02 1.66
C ASP A 55 19.14 -0.48 2.57
N LEU A 56 19.46 -1.23 3.63
CA LEU A 56 18.46 -1.81 4.54
C LEU A 56 17.75 -0.78 5.43
N VAL A 57 18.36 0.39 5.68
CA VAL A 57 17.73 1.45 6.48
C VAL A 57 16.63 2.11 5.66
N ALA A 58 16.93 2.44 4.40
CA ALA A 58 15.96 2.91 3.42
C ALA A 58 14.85 1.89 3.18
N LEU A 59 15.19 0.59 3.04
CA LEU A 59 14.19 -0.48 2.90
C LEU A 59 13.23 -0.53 4.09
N ARG A 60 13.76 -0.50 5.32
CA ARG A 60 12.93 -0.50 6.54
C ARG A 60 12.03 0.73 6.61
N ALA A 61 12.55 1.90 6.28
CA ALA A 61 11.77 3.13 6.23
C ALA A 61 10.63 3.02 5.21
N GLY A 62 10.92 2.54 4.00
CA GLY A 62 9.92 2.30 2.96
C GLY A 62 8.84 1.32 3.41
N ILE A 63 9.23 0.14 3.93
CA ILE A 63 8.27 -0.85 4.46
C ILE A 63 7.34 -0.23 5.51
N ASN A 64 7.88 0.52 6.46
CA ASN A 64 7.08 1.15 7.52
C ASN A 64 6.10 2.19 6.96
N SER A 65 6.55 3.04 6.04
CA SER A 65 5.72 4.06 5.40
C SER A 65 4.55 3.42 4.63
N TRP A 66 4.85 2.45 3.76
CA TRP A 66 3.85 1.78 2.94
C TRP A 66 2.85 0.97 3.77
N THR A 67 3.31 0.25 4.80
CA THR A 67 2.42 -0.46 5.73
C THR A 67 1.46 0.51 6.43
N ARG A 68 1.94 1.68 6.85
CA ARG A 68 1.11 2.69 7.52
C ARG A 68 0.06 3.29 6.59
N MET A 69 0.43 3.58 5.34
CA MET A 69 -0.51 4.12 4.35
C MET A 69 -1.61 3.13 4.00
N VAL A 70 -1.25 1.87 3.76
CA VAL A 70 -2.22 0.79 3.54
C VAL A 70 -3.17 0.68 4.73
N ALA A 71 -2.64 0.67 5.96
CA ALA A 71 -3.47 0.64 7.17
C ALA A 71 -4.39 1.87 7.33
N VAL A 72 -4.01 3.04 6.82
CA VAL A 72 -4.90 4.23 6.79
C VAL A 72 -6.01 4.03 5.75
N ALA A 73 -5.66 3.63 4.53
CA ALA A 73 -6.63 3.39 3.46
C ALA A 73 -7.66 2.32 3.84
N GLU A 74 -7.22 1.25 4.52
CA GLU A 74 -8.09 0.20 5.05
C GLU A 74 -9.12 0.75 6.04
N ARG A 75 -8.67 1.47 7.06
CA ARG A 75 -9.55 2.04 8.09
C ARG A 75 -10.55 3.04 7.50
N VAL A 76 -10.11 3.89 6.58
CA VAL A 76 -10.99 4.86 5.92
C VAL A 76 -12.03 4.14 5.05
N SER A 77 -11.62 3.08 4.34
CA SER A 77 -12.54 2.26 3.54
C SER A 77 -13.59 1.56 4.39
N GLU A 78 -13.23 1.09 5.60
CA GLU A 78 -14.17 0.48 6.54
C GLU A 78 -15.18 1.50 7.06
N LEU A 79 -14.72 2.65 7.56
CA LEU A 79 -15.58 3.71 8.07
C LEU A 79 -16.58 4.20 7.00
N GLY A 80 -16.14 4.29 5.74
CA GLY A 80 -17.03 4.66 4.62
C GLY A 80 -18.05 3.58 4.27
N ALA A 81 -17.69 2.29 4.43
CA ALA A 81 -18.62 1.18 4.21
C ALA A 81 -19.69 1.10 5.31
N ASP A 82 -19.29 1.29 6.57
CA ASP A 82 -20.22 1.30 7.72
C ASP A 82 -21.22 2.45 7.62
N SER A 83 -20.76 3.62 7.15
CA SER A 83 -21.63 4.79 6.97
C SER A 83 -22.75 4.53 5.94
N LEU A 84 -22.46 3.79 4.85
CA LEU A 84 -23.42 3.42 3.82
C LEU A 84 -24.36 2.27 4.24
N ALA A 85 -24.01 1.50 5.28
CA ALA A 85 -24.81 0.40 5.79
C ALA A 85 -25.75 0.83 6.93
N GLY A 86 -25.50 1.99 7.54
CA GLY A 86 -26.31 2.57 8.61
C GLY A 86 -27.44 3.50 8.14
N GLU A 87 -27.60 3.69 6.83
CA GLU A 87 -28.70 4.41 6.16
C GLU A 87 -29.80 3.45 5.69
#